data_AF-A0A198Z1G0-F1
#
_entry.id   AF-A0A198Z1G0-F1
#
_cell.length_a   1.000
_cell.length_b   1.000
_cell.length_c   1.000
_cell.angle_alpha   90.00
_cell.angle_beta   90.00
_cell.angle_gamma   90.00
#
_symmetry.space_group_name_H-M   'P 1'
#
loop_
_entity.id
_entity.type
_entity.pdbx_description
1 polymer ?
#
loop_
_entity_poly.entity_id
_entity_poly.type
_entity_poly.pdbx_seq_one_letter_code
_entity_poly.pdbx_strand_id
1 'polypeptide(L)'
;MTVRTRTIVATSVLLASLAVQTALATRARALEPIPGSITYQGQPKTKLQKSPVGSIFSHSFYAGGARYEETYKVKEDRSLELVNRRRLSNR
;
A
#
# COMPACT_ATOMS: atom_id res chain seq x y z
N MET A 1 48.33 4.14 46.76
CA MET A 1 48.10 3.18 45.66
C MET A 1 46.76 3.48 45.00
N THR A 2 46.80 3.97 43.75
CA THR A 2 45.82 3.77 42.65
C THR A 2 44.31 3.85 42.91
N VAL A 3 43.66 4.84 42.31
CA VAL A 3 42.35 4.63 41.67
C VAL A 3 42.52 4.84 40.17
N ARG A 4 42.34 3.74 39.43
CA ARG A 4 42.52 3.63 37.99
C ARG A 4 41.32 4.23 37.25
N THR A 5 41.64 5.08 36.29
CA THR A 5 40.89 5.48 35.09
C THR A 5 39.90 4.43 34.62
N ARG A 6 38.61 4.77 34.51
CA ARG A 6 37.68 4.10 33.58
C ARG A 6 36.62 5.07 33.06
N THR A 7 37.03 5.80 32.04
CA THR A 7 36.21 6.42 30.99
C THR A 7 35.25 5.38 30.39
N ILE A 8 34.10 5.11 31.03
CA ILE A 8 33.11 4.11 30.54
C ILE A 8 31.69 4.66 30.49
N VAL A 9 31.42 5.88 30.99
CA VAL A 9 30.03 6.38 31.08
C VAL A 9 29.53 7.03 29.77
N ALA A 10 30.43 7.35 28.82
CA ALA A 10 30.06 8.13 27.63
C ALA A 10 29.59 7.28 26.42
N THR A 11 29.71 5.95 26.44
CA THR A 11 29.38 5.09 25.29
C THR A 11 28.08 4.30 25.41
N SER A 12 27.38 4.39 26.54
CA SER A 12 26.10 3.67 26.75
C SER A 12 24.85 4.49 26.43
N VAL A 13 24.97 5.81 26.25
CA VAL A 13 23.81 6.69 25.96
C VAL A 13 23.49 6.78 24.45
N LEU A 14 24.45 6.47 23.57
CA LEU A 14 24.27 6.55 22.12
C LEU A 14 23.54 5.35 21.49
N LEU A 15 23.41 4.23 22.21
CA LEU A 15 22.75 3.01 21.71
C LEU A 15 21.26 2.94 22.06
N ALA A 16 20.79 3.75 23.02
CA ALA A 16 19.39 3.75 23.44
C ALA A 16 18.47 4.60 22.54
N SER A 17 19.02 5.49 21.71
CA SER A 17 18.26 6.40 20.85
C SER A 17 17.96 5.85 19.44
N LEU A 18 18.54 4.70 19.06
CA LEU A 18 18.36 4.11 17.72
C LEU A 18 17.21 3.10 17.62
N ALA A 19 16.54 2.77 18.72
CA ALA A 19 15.44 1.81 18.72
C ALA A 19 14.05 2.40 18.36
N VAL A 20 13.94 3.73 18.23
CA VAL A 20 12.64 4.44 18.13
C VAL A 20 12.42 5.05 16.73
N GLN A 21 12.85 4.38 15.65
CA GLN A 21 12.74 4.97 14.30
C GLN A 21 12.01 4.12 13.25
N THR A 22 11.55 2.91 13.53
CA THR A 22 11.10 1.99 12.47
C THR A 22 9.61 1.64 12.41
N ALA A 23 8.74 2.28 13.20
CA ALA A 23 7.35 1.81 13.31
C ALA A 23 6.28 2.69 12.63
N LEU A 24 6.63 3.68 11.81
CA LEU A 24 5.64 4.29 10.89
C LEU A 24 5.55 3.46 9.60
N ALA A 25 5.17 2.20 9.73
CA ALA A 25 4.59 1.47 8.60
C ALA A 25 3.21 2.10 8.34
N THR A 26 3.17 3.13 7.52
CA THR A 26 1.92 3.66 6.95
C THR A 26 1.28 2.53 6.16
N ARG A 27 0.38 1.79 6.81
CA ARG A 27 -0.47 0.82 6.12
C ARG A 27 -1.31 1.61 5.12
N ALA A 28 -0.89 1.63 3.85
CA ALA A 28 -1.69 2.17 2.77
C ALA A 28 -3.04 1.46 2.83
N ARG A 29 -4.09 2.20 3.21
CA ARG A 29 -5.42 1.61 3.37
C ARG A 29 -5.95 1.37 1.97
N ALA A 30 -5.93 0.11 1.55
CA ALA A 30 -6.48 -0.29 0.26
C ALA A 30 -7.94 0.16 0.19
N LEU A 31 -8.29 0.83 -0.92
CA LEU A 31 -9.66 1.27 -1.15
C LEU A 31 -10.58 0.05 -1.25
N GLU A 32 -11.68 0.06 -0.50
CA GLU A 32 -12.62 -1.05 -0.49
C GLU A 32 -13.36 -1.15 -1.85
N PRO A 33 -13.50 -2.35 -2.43
CA PRO A 33 -14.21 -2.55 -3.70
C PRO A 33 -15.70 -2.20 -3.58
N ILE A 34 -16.29 -1.64 -4.64
CA ILE A 34 -17.74 -1.36 -4.73
C ILE A 34 -18.38 -2.27 -5.77
N PRO A 35 -19.72 -2.43 -5.76
CA PRO A 35 -20.40 -3.19 -6.81
C PRO A 35 -19.97 -2.74 -8.21
N GLY A 36 -19.43 -3.65 -9.01
CA GLY A 36 -18.89 -3.39 -10.36
C GLY A 36 -17.37 -3.18 -10.46
N SER A 37 -16.67 -3.00 -9.32
CA SER A 37 -15.20 -3.10 -9.25
C SER A 37 -14.73 -4.49 -9.66
N ILE A 38 -13.52 -4.60 -10.20
CA ILE A 38 -12.94 -5.89 -10.58
C ILE A 38 -12.72 -6.76 -9.34
N THR A 39 -12.34 -6.18 -8.21
CA THR A 39 -12.09 -6.91 -6.97
C THR A 39 -13.35 -7.15 -6.12
N TYR A 40 -14.53 -6.72 -6.58
CA TYR A 40 -15.79 -6.93 -5.87
C TYR A 40 -16.21 -8.41 -5.91
N GLN A 41 -16.59 -8.98 -4.75
CA GLN A 41 -16.92 -10.41 -4.57
C GLN A 41 -15.78 -11.39 -4.92
N GLY A 42 -14.53 -10.91 -4.88
CA GLY A 42 -13.33 -11.67 -5.21
C GLY A 42 -12.80 -11.33 -6.60
N GLN A 43 -11.48 -11.39 -6.75
CA GLN A 43 -10.82 -11.05 -8.00
C GLN A 43 -11.11 -12.13 -9.07
N PRO A 44 -11.73 -11.79 -10.21
CA PRO A 44 -11.97 -12.73 -11.28
C PRO A 44 -10.63 -13.14 -11.90
N LYS A 45 -10.45 -14.44 -12.15
CA LYS A 45 -9.25 -15.04 -12.78
C LYS A 45 -9.19 -14.76 -14.29
N THR A 46 -9.51 -13.53 -14.70
CA THR A 46 -9.58 -13.12 -16.11
C THR A 46 -8.18 -12.82 -16.66
N LYS A 47 -8.13 -12.41 -17.93
CA LYS A 47 -6.92 -12.06 -18.69
C LYS A 47 -5.98 -11.08 -17.96
N LEU A 48 -6.48 -10.30 -17.00
CA LEU A 48 -5.71 -9.34 -16.21
C LEU A 48 -4.62 -9.99 -15.35
N GLN A 49 -4.77 -11.27 -14.96
CA GLN A 49 -3.69 -12.02 -14.28
C GLN A 49 -2.50 -12.34 -15.17
N LYS A 50 -2.63 -12.19 -16.50
CA LYS A 50 -1.53 -12.41 -17.45
C LYS A 50 -0.72 -11.13 -17.73
N SER A 51 -1.18 -9.98 -17.22
CA SER A 51 -0.42 -8.73 -17.33
C SER A 51 0.87 -8.81 -16.49
N PRO A 52 1.99 -8.23 -16.96
CA PRO A 52 3.22 -8.16 -16.18
C PRO A 52 3.01 -7.52 -14.80
N VAL A 53 3.78 -7.95 -13.80
CA VAL A 53 3.81 -7.31 -12.48
C VAL A 53 4.14 -5.83 -12.63
N GLY A 54 3.45 -4.98 -11.88
CA GLY A 54 3.57 -3.52 -11.95
C GLY A 54 2.73 -2.86 -13.04
N SER A 55 2.08 -3.62 -13.92
CA SER A 55 1.18 -3.07 -14.94
C SER A 55 0.05 -2.25 -14.31
N ILE A 56 -0.27 -1.13 -14.94
CA ILE A 56 -1.34 -0.23 -14.53
C ILE A 56 -2.41 -0.20 -15.63
N PHE A 57 -3.68 -0.31 -15.25
CA PHE A 57 -4.79 -0.19 -16.19
C PHE A 57 -6.02 0.40 -15.51
N SER A 58 -6.94 0.93 -16.32
CA SER A 58 -8.19 1.53 -15.85
C SER A 58 -9.39 0.63 -16.17
N HIS A 59 -10.39 0.66 -15.29
CA HIS A 59 -11.67 -0.03 -15.44
C HIS A 59 -12.80 0.96 -15.19
N SER A 60 -13.69 1.10 -16.17
CA SER A 60 -14.86 1.97 -16.09
C SER A 60 -16.13 1.15 -15.95
N PHE A 61 -16.98 1.49 -14.99
CA PHE A 61 -18.25 0.79 -14.75
C PHE A 61 -19.31 1.74 -14.18
N TYR A 62 -20.57 1.28 -14.17
CA TYR A 62 -21.69 1.98 -13.54
C TYR A 62 -22.05 1.31 -12.23
N ALA A 63 -22.23 2.11 -11.18
CA ALA A 63 -22.66 1.66 -9.86
C ALA A 63 -23.50 2.74 -9.18
N GLY A 64 -24.62 2.37 -8.56
CA GLY A 64 -25.45 3.31 -7.80
C GLY A 64 -25.89 4.56 -8.59
N GLY A 65 -26.14 4.43 -9.90
CA GLY A 65 -26.56 5.54 -10.77
C GLY A 65 -25.43 6.48 -11.20
N ALA A 66 -24.18 6.22 -10.84
CA ALA A 66 -23.02 7.00 -11.26
C ALA A 66 -22.02 6.15 -12.05
N ARG A 67 -21.24 6.80 -12.91
CA ARG A 67 -20.12 6.18 -13.60
C ARG A 67 -18.85 6.35 -12.77
N TYR A 68 -18.12 5.26 -12.58
CA TYR A 68 -16.84 5.25 -11.88
C TYR A 68 -15.74 4.82 -12.83
N GLU A 69 -14.55 5.37 -12.61
CA GLU A 69 -13.32 4.85 -13.20
C GLU A 69 -12.33 4.55 -12.09
N GLU A 70 -11.80 3.33 -12.12
CA GLU A 70 -10.84 2.81 -11.17
C GLU A 70 -9.53 2.50 -11.87
N THR A 71 -8.42 2.80 -11.21
CA THR A 71 -7.08 2.46 -11.67
C THR A 71 -6.49 1.38 -10.78
N TYR A 72 -6.05 0.31 -11.42
CA TYR A 72 -5.51 -0.86 -10.77
C TYR A 72 -4.04 -1.05 -11.10
N LYS A 73 -3.29 -1.59 -10.13
CA LYS A 73 -1.91 -2.05 -10.31
C LYS A 73 -1.83 -3.56 -10.05
N VAL A 74 -1.11 -4.27 -10.91
CA VAL A 74 -0.80 -5.69 -10.70
C VAL A 74 0.34 -5.80 -9.69
N LYS A 75 0.08 -6.45 -8.55
CA LYS A 75 1.11 -6.71 -7.53
C LYS A 75 1.95 -7.95 -7.87
N GLU A 76 3.00 -8.20 -7.09
CA GLU A 76 3.91 -9.35 -7.25
C GLU A 76 3.18 -10.70 -7.14
N ASP A 77 2.18 -10.79 -6.28
CA ASP A 77 1.30 -11.96 -6.10
C ASP A 77 0.23 -12.10 -7.21
N ARG A 78 0.30 -11.28 -8.26
CA ARG A 78 -0.70 -11.14 -9.34
C ARG A 78 -2.10 -10.75 -8.88
N SER A 79 -2.25 -10.33 -7.63
CA SER A 79 -3.49 -9.70 -7.19
C SER A 79 -3.55 -8.25 -7.65
N LEU A 80 -4.76 -7.72 -7.74
CA LEU A 80 -5.00 -6.34 -8.14
C LEU A 80 -5.09 -5.44 -6.92
N GLU A 81 -4.26 -4.40 -6.91
CA GLU A 81 -4.36 -3.30 -5.96
C GLU A 81 -5.15 -2.15 -6.59
N LEU A 82 -6.20 -1.69 -5.90
CA LEU A 82 -6.93 -0.50 -6.29
C LEU A 82 -6.15 0.74 -5.82
N VAL A 83 -5.54 1.44 -6.77
CA VAL A 83 -4.67 2.60 -6.49
C VAL A 83 -5.46 3.91 -6.53
N ASN A 84 -6.49 3.98 -7.37
CA ASN A 84 -7.30 5.19 -7.50
C ASN A 84 -8.75 4.86 -7.89
N ARG A 85 -9.70 5.67 -7.43
CA ARG A 85 -11.10 5.66 -7.85
C ARG A 85 -11.57 7.09 -8.03
N ARG A 86 -12.17 7.39 -9.18
CA ARG A 86 -12.87 8.67 -9.43
C ARG A 86 -14.29 8.45 -9.91
N ARG A 87 -15.21 9.29 -9.43
CA ARG A 87 -16.57 9.38 -9.97
C ARG A 87 -16.53 10.26 -11.20
N LEU A 88 -16.92 9.72 -12.35
CA LEU A 88 -17.06 10.48 -13.57
C LEU A 88 -18.39 11.23 -13.51
N SER A 89 -18.32 12.57 -13.49
CA SER A 89 -19.47 13.44 -13.66
C SER A 89 -19.42 13.99 -15.09
N ASN A 90 -20.54 13.96 -15.81
CA ASN A 90 -20.68 14.75 -17.02
C ASN A 90 -20.77 16.21 -16.56
N ARG A 91 -19.71 16.99 -16.73
CA ARG A 91 -19.77 18.45 -16.52
C ARG A 91 -20.24 19.13 -17.80
#